data_AF-A0A1P8FES0-F1
#
_entry.id   AF-A0A1P8FES0-F1
#
_cell.length_a   1.000
_cell.length_b   1.000
_cell.length_c   1.000
_cell.angle_alpha   90.00
_cell.angle_beta   90.00
_cell.angle_gamma   90.00
#
_symmetry.space_group_name_H-M   'P 1'
#
loop_
_entity.id
_entity.type
_entity.pdbx_description
1 polymer ?
#
loop_
_entity_poly.entity_id
_entity_poly.type
_entity_poly.pdbx_seq_one_letter_code
_entity_poly.pdbx_strand_id
1 'polypeptide(L)'
;MEKLPKDLQAALEKLRDYMHNFHPDLDRGAFPVEFWRNPDDDLYWETLLYFPLFVPEETRAALDSLPMGFRIAFPVFWLEDDYQVNGDTALTNAGEWLLPSAIWAFTEIGMQSEVRALHAALESVRRNPEDDEAAGAAYRAAAGPNQGDEREGVLFAFFTANRALFEA
;
A
#
# COMPACT_ATOMS: atom_id res chain seq x y z
N MET A 1 3.72 -1.35 -25.41
CA MET A 1 3.91 -0.60 -24.17
C MET A 1 2.78 0.38 -24.06
N GLU A 2 1.77 0.00 -23.30
CA GLU A 2 0.72 0.92 -22.90
C GLU A 2 1.37 1.98 -22.00
N LYS A 3 1.06 3.26 -22.24
CA LYS A 3 1.62 4.34 -21.42
C LYS A 3 0.79 4.42 -20.13
N LEU A 4 1.44 4.56 -18.98
CA LEU A 4 0.76 4.81 -17.72
C LEU A 4 -0.18 6.02 -17.85
N PRO A 5 -1.32 6.04 -17.13
CA PRO A 5 -2.20 7.20 -17.10
C PRO A 5 -1.44 8.46 -16.70
N LYS A 6 -1.81 9.60 -17.31
CA LYS A 6 -1.10 10.87 -17.10
C LYS A 6 -1.09 11.30 -15.63
N ASP A 7 -2.17 11.05 -14.91
CA ASP A 7 -2.29 11.45 -13.52
C ASP A 7 -1.39 10.59 -12.61
N LEU A 8 -1.27 9.29 -12.90
CA LEU A 8 -0.30 8.42 -12.24
C LEU A 8 1.14 8.85 -12.56
N GLN A 9 1.43 9.18 -13.82
CA GLN A 9 2.76 9.68 -14.21
C GLN A 9 3.13 10.95 -13.42
N ALA A 10 2.20 11.90 -13.30
CA ALA A 10 2.41 13.12 -12.52
C ALA A 10 2.58 12.83 -11.01
N ALA A 11 1.86 11.84 -10.47
CA ALA A 11 2.02 11.39 -9.09
C ALA A 11 3.42 10.82 -8.84
N LEU A 12 3.93 9.98 -9.74
CA LEU A 12 5.26 9.38 -9.64
C LEU A 12 6.38 10.44 -9.74
N GLU A 13 6.20 11.47 -10.55
CA GLU A 13 7.13 12.60 -10.61
C GLU A 13 7.19 13.38 -9.28
N LYS A 14 6.02 13.61 -8.65
CA LYS A 14 5.95 14.25 -7.32
C LYS A 14 6.57 13.37 -6.24
N LEU A 15 6.33 12.07 -6.27
CA LEU A 15 6.93 11.10 -5.34
C LEU A 15 8.46 11.14 -5.44
N ARG A 16 9.02 11.09 -6.65
CA ARG A 16 10.47 11.26 -6.86
C ARG A 16 10.97 12.55 -6.21
N ASP A 17 10.31 13.67 -6.51
CA ASP A 17 10.76 14.97 -6.04
C ASP A 17 10.66 15.07 -4.50
N TYR A 18 9.68 14.40 -3.89
CA TYR A 18 9.58 14.24 -2.44
C TYR A 18 10.74 13.41 -1.86
N MET A 19 11.06 12.26 -2.46
CA MET A 19 12.17 11.42 -2.01
C MET A 19 13.52 12.15 -2.06
N HIS A 20 13.74 12.97 -3.09
CA HIS A 20 14.94 13.79 -3.18
C HIS A 20 14.99 14.90 -2.11
N ASN A 21 13.85 15.44 -1.68
CA ASN A 21 13.83 16.40 -0.56
C ASN A 21 14.14 15.73 0.78
N PHE A 22 13.76 14.46 0.96
CA PHE A 22 14.12 13.66 2.13
C PHE A 22 15.59 13.25 2.13
N HIS A 23 16.14 12.99 0.95
CA HIS A 23 17.53 12.55 0.73
C HIS A 23 18.30 13.52 -0.17
N PRO A 24 18.54 14.77 0.28
CA PRO A 24 19.15 15.81 -0.57
C PRO A 24 20.59 15.50 -0.97
N ASP A 25 21.28 14.62 -0.24
CA ASP A 25 22.66 14.23 -0.50
C ASP A 25 22.80 13.15 -1.59
N LEU A 26 21.70 12.48 -1.95
CA LEU A 26 21.69 11.49 -3.03
C LEU A 26 21.51 12.17 -4.39
N ASP A 27 22.15 11.63 -5.43
CA ASP A 27 21.92 12.10 -6.80
C ASP A 27 20.45 11.91 -7.19
N ARG A 28 19.92 12.81 -8.03
CA ARG A 28 18.53 12.74 -8.47
C ARG A 28 18.22 11.43 -9.23
N GLY A 29 19.24 10.82 -9.83
CA GLY A 29 19.15 9.50 -10.45
C GLY A 29 18.87 8.34 -9.48
N ALA A 30 19.10 8.54 -8.17
CA ALA A 30 18.83 7.53 -7.14
C ALA A 30 17.33 7.25 -6.94
N PHE A 31 16.46 8.17 -7.36
CA PHE A 31 15.00 7.99 -7.35
C PHE A 31 14.44 8.16 -8.77
N PRO A 32 14.43 7.09 -9.60
CA PRO A 32 13.79 7.17 -10.91
C PRO A 32 12.27 7.30 -10.76
N VAL A 33 11.61 7.91 -11.75
CA VAL A 33 10.13 7.99 -11.77
C VAL A 33 9.52 6.58 -11.81
N GLU A 34 10.13 5.69 -12.59
CA GLU A 34 9.85 4.26 -12.55
C GLU A 34 10.58 3.63 -11.36
N PHE A 35 10.19 3.99 -10.13
CA PHE A 35 10.92 3.62 -8.90
C PHE A 35 11.11 2.11 -8.74
N TRP A 36 10.24 1.28 -9.32
CA TRP A 36 10.38 -0.18 -9.39
C TRP A 36 11.56 -0.67 -10.23
N ARG A 37 12.25 0.22 -10.96
CA ARG A 37 13.51 -0.06 -11.65
C ARG A 37 14.73 0.37 -10.87
N ASN A 38 14.56 0.90 -9.67
CA ASN A 38 15.68 1.23 -8.80
C ASN A 38 16.43 -0.07 -8.43
N PRO A 39 17.75 -0.17 -8.68
CA PRO A 39 18.53 -1.34 -8.30
C PRO A 39 18.80 -1.42 -6.78
N ASP A 40 18.61 -0.32 -6.06
CA ASP A 40 18.74 -0.27 -4.60
C ASP A 40 17.40 -0.67 -3.96
N ASP A 41 17.40 -1.80 -3.25
CA ASP A 41 16.20 -2.38 -2.66
C ASP A 41 15.65 -1.55 -1.49
N ASP A 42 16.52 -0.87 -0.76
CA ASP A 42 16.13 -0.04 0.39
C ASP A 42 15.48 1.25 -0.11
N LEU A 43 16.08 1.90 -1.11
CA LEU A 43 15.49 3.10 -1.73
C LEU A 43 14.20 2.77 -2.49
N TYR A 44 14.11 1.61 -3.12
CA TYR A 44 12.87 1.11 -3.72
C TYR A 44 11.78 0.96 -2.67
N TRP A 45 12.09 0.27 -1.56
CA TRP A 45 11.16 0.03 -0.47
C TRP A 45 10.67 1.31 0.16
N GLU A 46 11.59 2.21 0.50
CA GLU A 46 11.25 3.51 1.09
C GLU A 46 10.36 4.34 0.15
N THR A 47 10.68 4.39 -1.14
CA THR A 47 9.84 5.08 -2.13
C THR A 47 8.44 4.48 -2.20
N LEU A 48 8.32 3.16 -2.09
CA LEU A 48 7.06 2.44 -2.12
C LEU A 48 6.20 2.73 -0.88
N LEU A 49 6.79 2.89 0.30
CA LEU A 49 6.08 3.29 1.53
C LEU A 49 5.37 4.65 1.36
N TYR A 50 6.01 5.60 0.67
CA TYR A 50 5.46 6.94 0.45
C TYR A 50 4.50 7.04 -0.75
N PHE A 51 4.41 6.01 -1.59
CA PHE A 51 3.60 6.03 -2.82
C PHE A 51 2.13 6.46 -2.60
N PRO A 52 1.38 5.94 -1.61
CA PRO A 52 -0.04 6.26 -1.43
C PRO A 52 -0.34 7.76 -1.26
N LEU A 53 0.59 8.51 -0.66
CA LEU A 53 0.45 9.96 -0.42
C LEU A 53 0.30 10.76 -1.72
N PHE A 54 0.85 10.25 -2.82
CA PHE A 54 0.90 10.96 -4.09
C PHE A 54 -0.16 10.48 -5.09
N VAL A 55 -0.79 9.32 -4.86
CA VAL A 55 -1.82 8.78 -5.75
C VAL A 55 -3.09 9.65 -5.67
N PRO A 56 -3.50 10.33 -6.75
CA PRO A 56 -4.68 11.20 -6.73
C PRO A 56 -5.97 10.37 -6.78
N GLU A 57 -7.08 10.96 -6.31
CA GLU A 57 -8.38 10.28 -6.18
C GLU A 57 -8.85 9.64 -7.49
N GLU A 58 -8.65 10.30 -8.62
CA GLU A 58 -9.03 9.79 -9.95
C GLU A 58 -8.25 8.52 -10.31
N THR A 59 -6.96 8.44 -9.92
CA THR A 59 -6.14 7.25 -10.12
C THR A 59 -6.57 6.12 -9.16
N ARG A 60 -6.99 6.46 -7.93
CA ARG A 60 -7.54 5.48 -6.97
C ARG A 60 -8.86 4.89 -7.50
N ALA A 61 -9.73 5.71 -8.06
CA ALA A 61 -10.99 5.27 -8.64
C ALA A 61 -10.78 4.35 -9.87
N ALA A 62 -9.68 4.52 -10.59
CA ALA A 62 -9.29 3.71 -11.74
C ALA A 62 -8.24 2.64 -11.41
N LEU A 63 -8.03 2.31 -10.13
CA LEU A 63 -6.94 1.43 -9.68
C LEU A 63 -6.93 0.10 -10.43
N ASP A 64 -8.09 -0.50 -10.65
CA ASP A 64 -8.23 -1.78 -11.36
C ASP A 64 -7.74 -1.78 -12.81
N SER A 65 -7.56 -0.60 -13.43
CA SER A 65 -7.01 -0.46 -14.77
C SER A 65 -5.48 -0.36 -14.82
N LEU A 66 -4.82 -0.24 -13.66
CA LEU A 66 -3.37 -0.09 -13.56
C LEU A 66 -2.66 -1.45 -13.57
N PRO A 67 -1.34 -1.47 -13.85
CA PRO A 67 -0.51 -2.66 -13.62
C PRO A 67 -0.68 -3.23 -12.21
N MET A 68 -0.55 -4.56 -12.12
CA MET A 68 -0.84 -5.32 -10.89
C MET A 68 -0.05 -4.82 -9.67
N GLY A 69 1.19 -4.35 -9.88
CA GLY A 69 2.03 -3.79 -8.83
C GLY A 69 1.37 -2.60 -8.14
N PHE A 70 0.77 -1.67 -8.89
CA PHE A 70 0.07 -0.52 -8.31
C PHE A 70 -1.23 -0.93 -7.60
N ARG A 71 -1.95 -1.89 -8.17
CA ARG A 71 -3.20 -2.43 -7.62
C ARG A 71 -3.01 -3.08 -6.25
N ILE A 72 -1.88 -3.76 -6.07
CA ILE A 72 -1.50 -4.40 -4.80
C ILE A 72 -0.89 -3.36 -3.86
N ALA A 73 0.04 -2.53 -4.35
CA ALA A 73 0.77 -1.58 -3.52
C ALA A 73 -0.14 -0.53 -2.87
N PHE A 74 -1.02 0.11 -3.63
CA PHE A 74 -1.82 1.22 -3.11
C PHE A 74 -2.60 0.86 -1.83
N PRO A 75 -3.48 -0.16 -1.82
CA PRO A 75 -4.27 -0.45 -0.62
C PRO A 75 -3.44 -0.99 0.55
N VAL A 76 -2.32 -1.67 0.28
CA VAL A 76 -1.41 -2.15 1.33
C VAL A 76 -0.75 -0.97 2.02
N PHE A 77 -0.02 -0.14 1.28
CA PHE A 77 0.76 0.94 1.88
C PHE A 77 -0.11 2.10 2.37
N TRP A 78 -1.30 2.30 1.79
CA TRP A 78 -2.25 3.25 2.35
C TRP A 78 -2.66 2.82 3.76
N LEU A 79 -2.92 1.53 3.97
CA LEU A 79 -3.23 1.01 5.31
C LEU A 79 -2.03 1.08 6.24
N GLU A 80 -0.82 0.75 5.78
CA GLU A 80 0.39 0.87 6.63
C GLU A 80 0.59 2.30 7.13
N ASP A 81 0.50 3.29 6.23
CA ASP A 81 0.64 4.71 6.56
C ASP A 81 -0.44 5.13 7.58
N ASP A 82 -1.70 4.76 7.32
CA ASP A 82 -2.79 5.14 8.21
C ASP A 82 -2.73 4.42 9.57
N TYR A 83 -2.25 3.17 9.63
CA TYR A 83 -1.97 2.47 10.89
C TYR A 83 -0.90 3.19 11.72
N GLN A 84 0.17 3.66 11.08
CA GLN A 84 1.25 4.37 11.79
C GLN A 84 0.77 5.68 12.42
N VAL A 85 -0.18 6.38 11.77
CA VAL A 85 -0.68 7.68 12.23
C VAL A 85 -1.89 7.54 13.16
N ASN A 86 -2.83 6.66 12.84
CA ASN A 86 -4.16 6.60 13.44
C ASN A 86 -4.46 5.28 14.18
N GLY A 87 -3.56 4.30 14.15
CA GLY A 87 -3.78 2.99 14.79
C GLY A 87 -5.01 2.28 14.20
N ASP A 88 -5.85 1.70 15.06
CA ASP A 88 -7.01 0.92 14.61
C ASP A 88 -8.06 1.72 13.84
N THR A 89 -8.12 3.05 14.02
CA THR A 89 -8.99 3.95 13.24
C THR A 89 -8.68 3.86 11.74
N ALA A 90 -7.51 3.36 11.34
CA ALA A 90 -7.20 3.08 9.94
C ALA A 90 -8.21 2.14 9.27
N LEU A 91 -8.79 1.22 10.03
CA LEU A 91 -9.78 0.26 9.52
C LEU A 91 -11.10 0.93 9.14
N THR A 92 -11.60 1.84 9.98
CA THR A 92 -12.83 2.58 9.72
C THR A 92 -12.62 3.67 8.67
N ASN A 93 -11.44 4.32 8.66
CA ASN A 93 -11.05 5.24 7.59
C ASN A 93 -10.99 4.55 6.22
N ALA A 94 -10.38 3.36 6.14
CA ALA A 94 -10.33 2.54 4.93
C ALA A 94 -11.72 2.06 4.50
N GLY A 95 -12.58 1.72 5.46
CA GLY A 95 -13.99 1.47 5.24
C GLY A 95 -14.29 0.43 4.15
N GLU A 96 -15.49 0.52 3.56
CA GLU A 96 -15.86 -0.32 2.42
C GLU A 96 -15.18 0.10 1.11
N TRP A 97 -14.60 1.31 1.04
CA TRP A 97 -14.00 1.81 -0.20
C TRP A 97 -12.61 1.21 -0.44
N LEU A 98 -11.86 0.84 0.61
CA LEU A 98 -10.50 0.32 0.48
C LEU A 98 -10.30 -1.10 1.05
N LEU A 99 -10.96 -1.47 2.15
CA LEU A 99 -10.71 -2.77 2.79
C LEU A 99 -10.90 -3.97 1.83
N PRO A 100 -11.90 -4.01 0.91
CA PRO A 100 -12.00 -5.09 -0.07
C PRO A 100 -10.77 -5.19 -0.98
N SER A 101 -10.21 -4.06 -1.41
CA SER A 101 -9.00 -4.01 -2.24
C SER A 101 -7.76 -4.45 -1.47
N ALA A 102 -7.66 -4.07 -0.19
CA ALA A 102 -6.59 -4.52 0.69
C ALA A 102 -6.64 -6.04 0.93
N ILE A 103 -7.84 -6.58 1.20
CA ILE A 103 -8.06 -8.02 1.34
C ILE A 103 -7.61 -8.78 0.10
N TRP A 104 -7.98 -8.29 -1.09
CA TRP A 104 -7.52 -8.87 -2.35
C TRP A 104 -5.98 -8.79 -2.48
N ALA A 105 -5.39 -7.62 -2.24
CA ALA A 105 -3.94 -7.43 -2.32
C ALA A 105 -3.16 -8.38 -1.38
N PHE A 106 -3.56 -8.49 -0.11
CA PHE A 106 -2.95 -9.42 0.84
C PHE A 106 -3.18 -10.89 0.47
N THR A 107 -4.26 -11.20 -0.26
CA THR A 107 -4.48 -12.54 -0.82
C THR A 107 -3.45 -12.86 -1.91
N GLU A 108 -3.19 -11.92 -2.82
CA GLU A 108 -2.18 -12.06 -3.88
C GLU A 108 -0.76 -12.19 -3.31
N ILE A 109 -0.47 -11.51 -2.20
CA ILE A 109 0.81 -11.62 -1.49
C ILE A 109 0.93 -12.96 -0.74
N GLY A 110 -0.20 -13.64 -0.45
CA GLY A 110 -0.24 -14.90 0.29
C GLY A 110 -0.32 -14.74 1.81
N MET A 111 -0.68 -13.56 2.32
CA MET A 111 -0.75 -13.23 3.75
C MET A 111 -2.10 -13.63 4.36
N GLN A 112 -2.37 -14.94 4.44
CA GLN A 112 -3.68 -15.48 4.83
C GLN A 112 -4.15 -15.07 6.24
N SER A 113 -3.23 -14.81 7.17
CA SER A 113 -3.58 -14.27 8.50
C SER A 113 -4.13 -12.85 8.41
N GLU A 114 -3.49 -12.00 7.61
CA GLU A 114 -3.90 -10.62 7.37
C GLU A 114 -5.25 -10.56 6.68
N VAL A 115 -5.43 -11.40 5.65
CA VAL A 115 -6.70 -11.54 4.91
C VAL A 115 -7.86 -11.85 5.87
N ARG A 116 -7.68 -12.81 6.79
CA ARG A 116 -8.72 -13.14 7.78
C ARG A 116 -8.99 -11.98 8.75
N ALA A 117 -7.95 -11.29 9.20
CA ALA A 117 -8.07 -10.17 10.12
C ALA A 117 -8.84 -8.99 9.48
N LEU A 118 -8.49 -8.63 8.25
CA LEU A 118 -9.16 -7.57 7.49
C LEU A 118 -10.60 -7.95 7.12
N HIS A 119 -10.88 -9.22 6.84
CA HIS A 119 -12.26 -9.69 6.67
C HIS A 119 -13.10 -9.47 7.94
N ALA A 120 -12.58 -9.82 9.11
CA ALA A 120 -13.26 -9.62 10.38
C ALA A 120 -13.49 -8.13 10.68
N ALA A 121 -12.49 -7.28 10.40
CA ALA A 121 -12.60 -5.84 10.50
C ALA A 121 -13.68 -5.27 9.58
N LEU A 122 -13.68 -5.66 8.30
CA LEU A 122 -14.68 -5.21 7.32
C LEU A 122 -16.10 -5.60 7.72
N GLU A 123 -16.30 -6.80 8.27
CA GLU A 123 -17.61 -7.19 8.82
C GLU A 123 -18.04 -6.29 10.00
N SER A 124 -17.09 -5.89 10.86
CA SER A 124 -17.36 -4.96 11.96
C SER A 124 -17.73 -3.57 11.44
N VAL A 125 -16.91 -3.02 10.53
CA VAL A 125 -17.14 -1.71 9.89
C VAL A 125 -18.50 -1.64 9.21
N ARG A 126 -18.92 -2.71 8.51
CA ARG A 126 -20.25 -2.79 7.89
C ARG A 126 -21.42 -2.72 8.88
N ARG A 127 -21.21 -3.17 10.13
CA ARG A 127 -22.23 -3.10 11.18
C ARG A 127 -22.28 -1.72 11.81
N ASN A 128 -21.12 -1.11 12.04
CA ASN A 128 -21.01 0.23 12.58
C ASN A 128 -19.71 0.91 12.07
N PRO A 129 -19.79 1.80 11.07
CA PRO A 129 -18.59 2.36 10.43
C PRO A 129 -17.86 3.39 11.28
N GLU A 130 -18.46 3.88 12.38
CA GLU A 130 -17.85 4.86 13.30
C GLU A 130 -17.23 4.20 14.55
N ASP A 131 -17.26 2.87 14.64
CA ASP A 131 -16.81 2.12 15.83
C ASP A 131 -15.41 1.55 15.64
N ASP A 132 -14.42 2.43 15.78
CA ASP A 132 -13.00 2.12 15.64
C ASP A 132 -12.56 1.00 16.60
N GLU A 133 -13.07 1.03 17.84
CA GLU A 133 -12.74 0.04 18.87
C GLU A 133 -13.23 -1.35 18.47
N ALA A 134 -14.47 -1.47 18.00
CA ALA A 134 -15.02 -2.73 17.54
C ALA A 134 -14.29 -3.27 16.31
N ALA A 135 -13.95 -2.41 15.33
CA ALA A 135 -13.21 -2.80 14.15
C ALA A 135 -11.80 -3.31 14.50
N GLY A 136 -11.05 -2.58 15.33
CA GLY A 136 -9.74 -2.99 15.82
C GLY A 136 -9.78 -4.27 16.64
N ALA A 137 -10.78 -4.43 17.51
CA ALA A 137 -10.97 -5.64 18.30
C ALA A 137 -11.24 -6.86 17.42
N ALA A 138 -12.11 -6.72 16.40
CA ALA A 138 -12.40 -7.78 15.44
C ALA A 138 -11.15 -8.17 14.64
N TYR A 139 -10.38 -7.19 14.18
CA TYR A 139 -9.10 -7.41 13.50
C TYR A 139 -8.13 -8.21 14.37
N ARG A 140 -7.83 -7.72 15.58
CA ARG A 140 -6.86 -8.36 16.49
C ARG A 140 -7.27 -9.77 16.91
N ALA A 141 -8.55 -10.02 17.11
CA ALA A 141 -9.06 -11.34 17.48
C ALA A 141 -8.85 -12.39 16.38
N ALA A 142 -8.82 -11.95 15.11
CA ALA A 142 -8.61 -12.80 13.95
C ALA A 142 -7.15 -12.80 13.44
N ALA A 143 -6.34 -11.83 13.89
CA ALA A 143 -4.95 -11.72 13.52
C ALA A 143 -4.13 -12.92 14.01
N GLY A 144 -3.40 -13.53 13.07
CA GLY A 144 -2.46 -14.62 13.34
C GLY A 144 -1.13 -14.13 13.92
N PRO A 145 -0.10 -14.99 14.00
CA PRO A 145 1.19 -14.67 14.61
C PRO A 145 2.01 -13.60 13.85
N ASN A 146 1.74 -13.39 12.57
CA ASN A 146 2.53 -12.51 11.69
C ASN A 146 2.17 -11.02 11.92
N GLN A 147 2.53 -10.45 13.06
CA GLN A 147 2.38 -9.03 13.36
C GLN A 147 3.75 -8.34 13.49
N GLY A 148 3.82 -7.05 13.17
CA GLY A 148 5.06 -6.27 13.27
C GLY A 148 6.10 -6.64 12.21
N ASP A 149 7.37 -6.78 12.61
CA ASP A 149 8.54 -6.98 11.74
C ASP A 149 8.41 -8.15 10.74
N GLU A 150 7.67 -9.21 11.11
CA GLU A 150 7.42 -10.34 10.20
C GLU A 150 6.55 -9.95 9.00
N ARG A 151 5.58 -9.04 9.18
CA ARG A 151 4.74 -8.51 8.10
C ARG A 151 5.56 -7.66 7.15
N GLU A 152 6.37 -6.74 7.69
CA GLU A 152 7.24 -5.88 6.89
C GLU A 152 8.21 -6.71 6.04
N GLY A 153 8.84 -7.73 6.64
CA GLY A 153 9.74 -8.64 5.92
C GLY A 153 9.07 -9.39 4.77
N VAL A 154 7.82 -9.85 4.95
CA VAL A 154 7.04 -10.51 3.88
C VAL A 154 6.71 -9.54 2.75
N LEU A 155 6.27 -8.32 3.07
CA LEU A 155 5.95 -7.30 2.07
C LEU A 155 7.21 -6.89 1.30
N PHE A 156 8.32 -6.61 1.99
CA PHE A 156 9.61 -6.29 1.38
C PHE A 156 10.05 -7.39 0.41
N ALA A 157 10.02 -8.65 0.85
CA ALA A 157 10.39 -9.78 0.02
C ALA A 157 9.48 -9.92 -1.21
N PHE A 158 8.16 -9.74 -1.04
CA PHE A 158 7.21 -9.82 -2.15
C PHE A 158 7.48 -8.74 -3.19
N PHE A 159 7.54 -7.47 -2.80
CA PHE A 159 7.66 -6.37 -3.74
C PHE A 159 9.01 -6.35 -4.45
N THR A 160 10.10 -6.66 -3.74
CA THR A 160 11.44 -6.76 -4.33
C THR A 160 11.53 -7.90 -5.34
N ALA A 161 10.94 -9.07 -5.05
CA ALA A 161 10.93 -10.20 -5.99
C ALA A 161 10.01 -9.98 -7.20
N ASN A 162 9.03 -9.06 -7.10
CA ASN A 162 7.97 -8.90 -8.08
C ASN A 162 7.91 -7.49 -8.71
N ARG A 163 9.05 -6.81 -8.85
CA ARG A 163 9.16 -5.47 -9.49
C ARG A 163 8.52 -5.39 -10.88
N ALA A 164 8.54 -6.48 -11.64
CA ALA A 164 7.94 -6.56 -12.97
C ALA A 164 6.42 -6.35 -12.96
N LEU A 165 5.74 -6.48 -11.82
CA LEU A 165 4.30 -6.26 -11.71
C LEU A 165 3.88 -4.81 -11.97
N PHE A 166 4.80 -3.86 -11.88
CA PHE A 166 4.55 -2.44 -12.15
C PHE A 166 4.65 -2.08 -13.65
N GLU A 167 5.08 -3.02 -14.50
CA GLU A 167 5.24 -2.76 -15.93
C GLU A 167 3.89 -2.83 -16.70
N ALA A 168 3.78 -2.03 -17.77
CA ALA A 168 2.58 -1.87 -18.61
C ALA A 168 2.80 -2.31 -20.08
#